data_AF-A0AA51RRV4-F1
#
_entry.id   AF-A0AA51RRV4-F1
#
_cell.length_a   1.000
_cell.length_b   1.000
_cell.length_c   1.000
_cell.angle_alpha   90.00
_cell.angle_beta   90.00
_cell.angle_gamma   90.00
#
_symmetry.space_group_name_H-M   'P 1'
#
loop_
_entity.id
_entity.type
_entity.pdbx_description
1 polymer ?
#
loop_
_entity_poly.entity_id
_entity_poly.type
_entity_poly.pdbx_seq_one_letter_code
_entity_poly.pdbx_strand_id
1 'polypeptide(L)'
;MLHFCVFSFNRGRFLKHCLASIERHAPGHPIWIFDDNSDDEATQSVLHEASQQHRVIYPPHDELGKSKHGGLYGNMARAFAALPDGAIACFIQDDMQLVRPLNAEDLQAIDDYFAKNTDAAILHPAFLKASNRSRDIQSMTFFPELYCYRRKETGASAGVYYSDVNLFHVDRLRQKQWRFDHGEKHNESQAKKYFPAMGFMQNPFVMWLPNVSAYRGKTKTFGLRMAEQLCESGFYPIQDMSSEKVTELKSRDPKATLAIAEDFLELVNPGEIKAPWFFYPLEKRKILRHLDRIEIKFKRLLSLK
;
A
#
# COMPACT_ATOMS: atom_id res chain seq x y z
N MET A 1 10.26 14.14 9.59
CA MET A 1 10.91 12.94 9.01
C MET A 1 9.89 11.81 8.95
N LEU A 2 9.82 11.08 7.84
CA LEU A 2 8.96 9.89 7.68
C LEU A 2 9.73 8.59 7.97
N HIS A 3 9.07 7.62 8.61
CA HIS A 3 9.57 6.25 8.76
C HIS A 3 8.86 5.34 7.76
N PHE A 4 9.58 4.74 6.80
CA PHE A 4 8.99 3.80 5.85
C PHE A 4 8.92 2.40 6.45
N CYS A 5 7.72 1.83 6.55
CA CYS A 5 7.47 0.46 6.96
C CYS A 5 7.06 -0.34 5.72
N VAL A 6 7.95 -1.20 5.23
CA VAL A 6 7.76 -2.02 4.03
C VAL A 6 7.37 -3.43 4.45
N PHE A 7 6.19 -3.89 4.03
CA PHE A 7 5.70 -5.25 4.31
C PHE A 7 5.97 -6.19 3.14
N SER A 8 6.71 -7.28 3.38
CA SER A 8 7.12 -8.21 2.32
C SER A 8 6.71 -9.66 2.58
N PHE A 9 6.45 -10.39 1.49
CA PHE A 9 6.36 -11.85 1.52
C PHE A 9 6.59 -12.45 0.12
N ASN A 10 7.65 -13.23 -0.02
CA ASN A 10 8.01 -14.02 -1.20
C ASN A 10 8.00 -13.26 -2.54
N ARG A 11 8.59 -12.06 -2.56
CA ARG A 11 8.64 -11.19 -3.75
C ARG A 11 9.96 -10.41 -3.85
N GLY A 12 11.10 -11.08 -3.74
CA GLY A 12 12.43 -10.45 -3.67
C GLY A 12 12.69 -9.38 -4.73
N ARG A 13 12.33 -9.63 -6.00
CA ARG A 13 12.47 -8.64 -7.08
C ARG A 13 11.64 -7.37 -6.83
N PHE A 14 10.42 -7.50 -6.31
CA PHE A 14 9.54 -6.38 -5.99
C PHE A 14 10.07 -5.63 -4.79
N LEU A 15 10.43 -6.35 -3.71
CA LEU A 15 11.03 -5.76 -2.52
C LEU A 15 12.27 -4.94 -2.86
N LYS A 16 13.22 -5.50 -3.63
CA LYS A 16 14.44 -4.79 -4.05
C LYS A 16 14.11 -3.49 -4.79
N HIS A 17 13.12 -3.53 -5.68
CA HIS A 17 12.66 -2.36 -6.43
C HIS A 17 11.99 -1.31 -5.54
N CYS A 18 11.14 -1.75 -4.61
CA CYS A 18 10.49 -0.88 -3.63
C CYS A 18 11.53 -0.13 -2.80
N LEU A 19 12.49 -0.85 -2.20
CA LEU A 19 13.57 -0.27 -1.39
C LEU A 19 14.41 0.73 -2.19
N ALA A 20 14.85 0.35 -3.38
CA ALA A 20 15.64 1.22 -4.25
C ALA A 20 14.88 2.49 -4.67
N SER A 21 13.55 2.43 -4.77
CA SER A 21 12.73 3.62 -5.03
C SER A 21 12.64 4.54 -3.81
N ILE A 22 12.57 3.99 -2.59
CA ILE A 22 12.57 4.78 -1.35
C ILE A 22 13.92 5.48 -1.18
N GLU A 23 15.03 4.76 -1.34
CA GLU A 23 16.38 5.32 -1.20
C GLU A 23 16.63 6.48 -2.17
N ARG A 24 16.13 6.36 -3.40
CA ARG A 24 16.27 7.37 -4.45
C ARG A 24 15.40 8.59 -4.22
N HIS A 25 14.13 8.38 -3.84
CA HIS A 25 13.13 9.44 -3.79
C HIS A 25 12.91 10.03 -2.39
N ALA A 26 13.36 9.36 -1.34
CA ALA A 26 13.25 9.80 0.04
C ALA A 26 14.59 9.60 0.80
N PRO A 27 15.70 10.17 0.30
CA PRO A 27 17.01 9.97 0.92
C PRO A 27 17.02 10.47 2.37
N GLY A 28 17.66 9.72 3.25
CA GLY A 28 17.76 10.05 4.69
C GLY A 28 16.55 9.66 5.53
N HIS A 29 15.48 9.12 4.92
CA HIS A 29 14.35 8.58 5.66
C HIS A 29 14.58 7.12 6.09
N PRO A 30 14.34 6.75 7.36
CA PRO A 30 14.53 5.37 7.81
C PRO A 30 13.63 4.38 7.09
N ILE A 31 14.18 3.21 6.72
CA ILE A 31 13.45 2.10 6.11
C ILE A 31 13.47 0.88 7.03
N TRP A 32 12.28 0.37 7.34
CA TRP A 32 12.07 -0.77 8.23
C TRP A 32 11.27 -1.82 7.46
N ILE A 33 11.85 -3.00 7.30
CA ILE A 33 11.31 -4.11 6.53
C ILE A 33 10.69 -5.10 7.49
N PHE A 34 9.42 -5.44 7.28
CA PHE A 34 8.67 -6.41 8.07
C PHE A 34 8.31 -7.58 7.17
N ASP A 35 9.16 -8.59 7.17
CA ASP A 35 9.03 -9.75 6.30
C ASP A 35 8.23 -10.86 6.99
N ASP A 36 7.25 -11.43 6.30
CA ASP A 36 6.38 -12.48 6.83
C ASP A 36 7.01 -13.89 6.69
N ASN A 37 8.28 -14.03 7.08
CA ASN A 37 9.08 -15.25 6.96
C ASN A 37 9.10 -15.81 5.54
N SER A 38 9.62 -15.01 4.61
CA SER A 38 9.85 -15.43 3.23
C SER A 38 10.82 -16.61 3.16
N ASP A 39 10.48 -17.59 2.33
CA ASP A 39 11.20 -18.85 2.20
C ASP A 39 11.81 -19.06 0.81
N ASP A 40 11.54 -18.19 -0.16
CA ASP A 40 12.22 -18.22 -1.45
C ASP A 40 13.59 -17.54 -1.40
N GLU A 41 14.56 -18.16 -2.09
CA GLU A 41 15.96 -17.74 -2.13
C GLU A 41 16.13 -16.29 -2.61
N ALA A 42 15.34 -15.87 -3.61
CA ALA A 42 15.43 -14.52 -4.15
C ALA A 42 15.04 -13.46 -3.10
N THR A 43 13.98 -13.68 -2.33
CA THR A 43 13.60 -12.76 -1.25
C THR A 43 14.60 -12.80 -0.09
N GLN A 44 15.08 -13.97 0.30
CA GLN A 44 16.07 -14.11 1.38
C GLN A 44 17.39 -13.39 1.04
N SER A 45 17.87 -13.49 -0.20
CA SER A 45 19.05 -12.77 -0.67
C SER A 45 18.86 -11.25 -0.57
N VAL A 46 17.71 -10.72 -0.99
CA VAL A 46 17.41 -9.28 -0.90
C VAL A 46 17.31 -8.82 0.55
N LEU A 47 16.70 -9.61 1.44
CA LEU A 47 16.61 -9.29 2.87
C LEU A 47 17.99 -9.29 3.53
N HIS A 48 18.86 -10.24 3.16
CA HIS A 48 20.24 -10.28 3.64
C HIS A 48 21.03 -9.02 3.22
N GLU A 49 20.96 -8.64 1.95
CA GLU A 49 21.54 -7.38 1.44
C GLU A 49 20.97 -6.17 2.21
N ALA A 50 19.66 -6.06 2.31
CA ALA A 50 18.99 -4.92 2.94
C ALA A 50 19.31 -4.80 4.44
N SER A 51 19.53 -5.91 5.15
CA SER A 51 19.87 -5.92 6.58
C SER A 51 21.20 -5.24 6.93
N GLN A 52 22.06 -5.02 5.92
CA GLN A 52 23.32 -4.30 6.11
C GLN A 52 23.13 -2.79 6.29
N GLN A 53 21.98 -2.25 5.86
CA GLN A 53 21.71 -0.81 5.85
C GLN A 53 20.39 -0.44 6.54
N HIS A 54 19.42 -1.36 6.52
CA HIS A 54 18.06 -1.14 6.98
C HIS A 54 17.70 -2.14 8.08
N ARG A 55 16.66 -1.80 8.85
CA ARG A 55 16.17 -2.69 9.90
C ARG A 55 15.24 -3.73 9.29
N VAL A 56 15.55 -5.01 9.46
CA VAL A 56 14.68 -6.14 9.05
C VAL A 56 14.10 -6.81 10.29
N ILE A 57 12.78 -7.03 10.31
CA ILE A 57 12.03 -7.58 11.43
C ILE A 57 11.18 -8.74 10.93
N TYR A 58 11.22 -9.85 11.66
CA TYR A 58 10.50 -11.08 11.36
C TYR A 58 9.45 -11.37 12.46
N PRO A 59 8.32 -12.01 12.13
CA PRO A 59 7.42 -12.55 13.13
C PRO A 59 8.07 -13.73 13.86
N PRO A 60 7.72 -13.96 15.14
CA PRO A 60 8.05 -15.19 15.85
C PRO A 60 7.65 -16.44 15.04
N HIS A 61 8.46 -17.50 15.11
CA HIS A 61 8.24 -18.72 14.33
C HIS A 61 6.93 -19.45 14.65
N ASP A 62 6.30 -19.18 15.80
CA ASP A 62 5.04 -19.78 16.27
C ASP A 62 3.77 -19.04 15.78
N GLU A 63 3.89 -17.85 15.19
CA GLU A 63 2.76 -17.04 14.67
C GLU A 63 2.40 -17.32 13.20
N LEU A 64 2.60 -18.55 12.70
CA LEU A 64 2.35 -18.90 11.29
C LEU A 64 0.86 -18.81 10.89
N GLY A 65 0.46 -17.65 10.34
CA GLY A 65 -0.20 -17.55 9.04
C GLY A 65 -1.65 -18.05 8.85
N LYS A 66 -2.53 -18.04 9.87
CA LYS A 66 -3.92 -18.56 9.70
C LYS A 66 -4.89 -17.63 8.93
N SER A 67 -4.50 -16.38 8.63
CA SER A 67 -5.36 -15.37 8.01
C SER A 67 -5.36 -15.39 6.47
N LYS A 68 -6.41 -14.83 5.84
CA LYS A 68 -6.52 -14.68 4.38
C LYS A 68 -5.39 -13.80 3.80
N HIS A 69 -4.92 -12.82 4.57
CA HIS A 69 -3.90 -11.84 4.18
C HIS A 69 -2.49 -12.26 4.64
N GLY A 70 -2.30 -13.53 5.05
CA GLY A 70 -1.06 -13.96 5.70
C GLY A 70 -0.85 -13.25 7.04
N GLY A 71 0.40 -12.92 7.35
CA GLY A 71 0.84 -12.21 8.54
C GLY A 71 0.82 -10.68 8.42
N LEU A 72 0.29 -10.09 7.33
CA LEU A 72 0.33 -8.64 7.07
C LEU A 72 -0.09 -7.80 8.29
N TYR A 73 -1.30 -7.99 8.82
CA TYR A 73 -1.77 -7.20 9.98
C TYR A 73 -0.96 -7.45 11.26
N GLY A 74 -0.41 -8.65 11.42
CA GLY A 74 0.55 -8.92 12.50
C GLY A 74 1.83 -8.11 12.31
N ASN A 75 2.35 -8.05 11.07
CA ASN A 75 3.50 -7.22 10.71
C ASN A 75 3.20 -5.73 10.91
N MET A 76 2.01 -5.25 10.53
CA MET A 76 1.58 -3.87 10.77
C MET A 76 1.49 -3.55 12.28
N ALA A 77 0.97 -4.48 13.09
CA ALA A 77 0.95 -4.33 14.54
C ALA A 77 2.37 -4.26 15.13
N ARG A 78 3.28 -5.12 14.67
CA ARG A 78 4.70 -5.10 15.09
C ARG A 78 5.39 -3.82 14.65
N ALA A 79 5.08 -3.30 13.46
CA ALA A 79 5.59 -2.01 13.01
C ALA A 79 5.13 -0.88 13.92
N PHE A 80 3.83 -0.80 14.20
CA PHE A 80 3.28 0.21 15.10
C PHE A 80 3.85 0.15 16.52
N ALA A 81 4.08 -1.05 17.05
CA ALA A 81 4.69 -1.24 18.36
C ALA A 81 6.17 -0.79 18.40
N ALA A 82 6.90 -0.93 17.29
CA ALA A 82 8.32 -0.67 17.24
C ALA A 82 8.69 0.78 16.87
N LEU A 83 7.75 1.55 16.28
CA LEU A 83 7.97 2.94 15.89
C LEU A 83 8.19 3.87 17.09
N PRO A 84 9.02 4.92 16.97
CA PRO A 84 9.21 5.88 18.06
C PRO A 84 7.99 6.80 18.25
N ASP A 85 7.87 7.43 19.42
CA ASP A 85 6.93 8.52 19.64
C ASP A 85 7.22 9.70 18.69
N GLY A 86 6.20 10.47 18.32
CA GLY A 86 6.30 11.59 17.38
C GLY A 86 6.49 11.19 15.91
N ALA A 87 6.60 9.89 15.60
CA ALA A 87 6.80 9.45 14.24
C ALA A 87 5.56 9.65 13.35
N ILE A 88 5.81 10.06 12.11
CA ILE A 88 4.90 9.82 10.99
C ILE A 88 5.43 8.61 10.22
N ALA A 89 4.63 7.56 10.13
CA ALA A 89 5.04 6.30 9.51
C ALA A 89 4.32 6.04 8.20
N CYS A 90 5.06 5.77 7.12
CA CYS A 90 4.55 5.44 5.81
C CYS A 90 4.51 3.93 5.64
N PHE A 91 3.30 3.36 5.67
CA PHE A 91 3.06 1.93 5.53
C PHE A 91 2.83 1.62 4.05
N ILE A 92 3.71 0.80 3.47
CA ILE A 92 3.66 0.39 2.06
C ILE A 92 4.03 -1.10 1.92
N GLN A 93 3.70 -1.70 0.78
CA GLN A 93 3.96 -3.11 0.51
C GLN A 93 5.11 -3.27 -0.49
N ASP A 94 5.70 -4.47 -0.52
CA ASP A 94 6.82 -4.82 -1.41
C ASP A 94 6.53 -4.61 -2.91
N ASP A 95 5.27 -4.62 -3.31
CA ASP A 95 4.81 -4.38 -4.68
C ASP A 95 4.47 -2.92 -5.01
N MET A 96 4.96 -1.99 -4.20
CA MET A 96 4.80 -0.55 -4.40
C MET A 96 6.12 0.13 -4.77
N GLN A 97 6.00 1.32 -5.34
CA GLN A 97 7.12 2.15 -5.77
C GLN A 97 6.86 3.62 -5.44
N LEU A 98 7.88 4.31 -4.91
CA LEU A 98 7.91 5.77 -4.95
C LEU A 98 8.23 6.22 -6.38
N VAL A 99 7.43 7.13 -6.91
CA VAL A 99 7.49 7.50 -8.34
C VAL A 99 8.06 8.89 -8.58
N ARG A 100 8.29 9.66 -7.52
CA ARG A 100 8.88 11.01 -7.59
C ARG A 100 9.60 11.34 -6.28
N PRO A 101 10.55 12.28 -6.30
CA PRO A 101 11.19 12.75 -5.08
C PRO A 101 10.19 13.34 -4.08
N LEU A 102 10.37 12.99 -2.81
CA LEU A 102 9.79 13.66 -1.65
C LEU A 102 10.66 14.87 -1.32
N ASN A 103 10.09 16.07 -1.43
CA ASN A 103 10.79 17.30 -1.11
C ASN A 103 10.26 17.94 0.19
N ALA A 104 10.88 19.05 0.60
CA ALA A 104 10.49 19.75 1.83
C ALA A 104 9.03 20.24 1.80
N GLU A 105 8.51 20.62 0.64
CA GLU A 105 7.11 21.04 0.47
C GLU A 105 6.15 19.86 0.71
N ASP A 106 6.48 18.66 0.26
CA ASP A 106 5.66 17.47 0.51
C ASP A 106 5.62 17.11 1.99
N LEU A 107 6.77 17.20 2.67
CA LEU A 107 6.87 16.97 4.11
C LEU A 107 6.08 18.02 4.90
N GLN A 108 6.21 19.30 4.52
CA GLN A 108 5.45 20.38 5.12
C GLN A 108 3.94 20.19 4.91
N ALA A 109 3.50 19.72 3.74
CA ALA A 109 2.09 19.46 3.47
C ALA A 109 1.53 18.33 4.35
N ILE A 110 2.34 17.30 4.64
CA ILE A 110 1.98 16.21 5.56
C ILE A 110 1.86 16.74 6.99
N ASP A 111 2.85 17.53 7.44
CA ASP A 111 2.84 18.13 8.78
C ASP A 111 1.66 19.09 8.96
N ASP A 112 1.41 19.94 7.96
CA ASP A 112 0.27 20.86 7.89
C ASP A 112 -1.07 20.15 7.95
N TYR A 113 -1.22 19.02 7.21
CA TYR A 113 -2.44 18.22 7.26
C TYR A 113 -2.74 17.76 8.68
N PHE A 114 -1.75 17.18 9.38
CA PHE A 114 -1.97 16.73 10.74
C PHE A 114 -2.14 17.90 11.72
N ALA A 115 -1.38 18.99 11.57
CA ALA A 115 -1.48 20.17 12.43
C ALA A 115 -2.86 20.84 12.35
N LYS A 116 -3.42 20.99 11.14
CA LYS A 116 -4.74 21.63 10.91
C LYS A 116 -5.90 20.69 11.22
N ASN A 117 -5.67 19.38 11.22
CA ASN A 117 -6.69 18.36 11.44
C ASN A 117 -6.32 17.52 12.67
N THR A 118 -6.47 18.10 13.86
CA THR A 118 -5.94 17.57 15.13
C THR A 118 -6.46 16.18 15.50
N ASP A 119 -7.66 15.83 15.06
CA ASP A 119 -8.26 14.52 15.31
C ASP A 119 -7.90 13.46 14.26
N ALA A 120 -7.26 13.83 13.14
CA ALA A 120 -6.88 12.87 12.11
C ALA A 120 -5.59 12.13 12.46
N ALA A 121 -5.59 10.83 12.19
CA ALA A 121 -4.42 9.97 12.40
C ALA A 121 -3.90 9.34 11.11
N ILE A 122 -4.65 9.46 10.02
CA ILE A 122 -4.43 8.70 8.78
C ILE A 122 -4.50 9.65 7.57
N LEU A 123 -3.52 9.51 6.67
CA LEU A 123 -3.43 10.18 5.38
C LEU A 123 -2.99 9.17 4.33
N HIS A 124 -3.56 9.20 3.13
CA HIS A 124 -3.25 8.25 2.06
C HIS A 124 -2.26 8.86 1.06
N PRO A 125 -1.05 8.28 0.90
CA PRO A 125 0.01 8.87 0.09
C PRO A 125 -0.03 8.49 -1.39
N ALA A 126 -0.85 7.51 -1.76
CA ALA A 126 -0.77 6.89 -3.08
C ALA A 126 -1.69 7.55 -4.12
N PHE A 127 -1.29 7.44 -5.39
CA PHE A 127 -2.12 7.82 -6.53
C PHE A 127 -3.42 7.01 -6.56
N LEU A 128 -4.45 7.59 -7.17
CA LEU A 128 -5.72 6.91 -7.41
C LEU A 128 -5.57 5.96 -8.60
N LYS A 129 -6.34 4.88 -8.62
CA LYS A 129 -6.29 3.86 -9.68
C LYS A 129 -7.34 4.18 -10.75
N ALA A 130 -6.99 4.17 -12.04
CA ALA A 130 -7.98 4.45 -13.10
C ALA A 130 -9.13 3.43 -13.11
N SER A 131 -8.89 2.20 -12.63
CA SER A 131 -9.94 1.19 -12.44
C SER A 131 -11.07 1.63 -11.49
N ASN A 132 -10.83 2.65 -10.66
CA ASN A 132 -11.79 3.26 -9.75
C ASN A 132 -12.22 4.68 -10.17
N ARG A 133 -11.79 5.19 -11.34
CA ARG A 133 -12.01 6.58 -11.80
C ARG A 133 -13.44 7.07 -11.59
N SER A 134 -14.43 6.34 -12.10
CA SER A 134 -15.84 6.75 -12.00
C SER A 134 -16.31 6.90 -10.55
N ARG A 135 -15.90 5.98 -9.67
CA ARG A 135 -16.21 6.07 -8.23
C ARG A 135 -15.52 7.28 -7.62
N ASP A 136 -14.23 7.46 -7.89
CA ASP A 136 -13.42 8.49 -7.26
C ASP A 136 -13.90 9.89 -7.67
N ILE A 137 -14.23 10.12 -8.95
CA ILE A 137 -14.86 11.37 -9.42
C ILE A 137 -16.18 11.66 -8.69
N GLN A 138 -17.01 10.64 -8.47
CA GLN A 138 -18.32 10.82 -7.84
C GLN A 138 -18.25 10.99 -6.32
N SER A 139 -17.17 10.54 -5.69
CA SER A 139 -17.10 10.38 -4.23
C SER A 139 -16.06 11.26 -3.54
N MET A 140 -15.05 11.76 -4.27
CA MET A 140 -14.00 12.57 -3.68
C MET A 140 -14.34 14.05 -3.72
N THR A 141 -14.01 14.74 -2.64
CA THR A 141 -14.14 16.20 -2.51
C THR A 141 -12.80 16.75 -2.07
N PHE A 142 -12.33 17.81 -2.74
CA PHE A 142 -11.09 18.49 -2.40
C PHE A 142 -11.32 19.48 -1.25
N PHE A 143 -10.41 19.47 -0.28
CA PHE A 143 -10.38 20.35 0.90
C PHE A 143 -9.11 21.21 0.81
N PRO A 144 -9.19 22.43 0.24
CA PRO A 144 -8.02 23.28 -0.01
C PRO A 144 -7.21 23.60 1.26
N GLU A 145 -7.88 23.77 2.38
CA GLU A 145 -7.28 24.10 3.68
C GLU A 145 -6.45 22.95 4.26
N LEU A 146 -6.69 21.72 3.79
CA LEU A 146 -6.00 20.50 4.23
C LEU A 146 -5.05 19.93 3.17
N TYR A 147 -4.97 20.54 1.97
CA TYR A 147 -4.21 20.02 0.82
C TYR A 147 -4.49 18.54 0.53
N CYS A 148 -5.75 18.11 0.68
CA CYS A 148 -6.14 16.72 0.51
C CYS A 148 -7.54 16.59 -0.08
N TYR A 149 -7.86 15.38 -0.54
CA TYR A 149 -9.22 14.96 -0.84
C TYR A 149 -9.78 14.11 0.30
N ARG A 150 -11.09 14.09 0.48
CA ARG A 150 -11.77 13.05 1.29
C ARG A 150 -12.83 12.37 0.45
N ARG A 151 -13.02 11.08 0.72
CA ARG A 151 -14.03 10.27 0.06
C ARG A 151 -15.32 10.24 0.90
N LYS A 152 -16.48 10.40 0.26
CA LYS A 152 -17.78 10.15 0.90
C LYS A 152 -18.07 8.65 0.97
N GLU A 153 -18.94 8.23 1.89
CA GLU A 153 -19.33 6.82 1.98
C GLU A 153 -20.09 6.36 0.72
N THR A 154 -19.62 5.28 0.09
CA THR A 154 -20.20 4.70 -1.14
C THR A 154 -20.78 3.30 -0.91
N GLY A 155 -20.97 2.87 0.34
CA GLY A 155 -21.37 1.50 0.69
C GLY A 155 -20.25 0.45 0.55
N ALA A 156 -19.03 0.86 0.21
CA ALA A 156 -17.86 -0.02 0.22
C ALA A 156 -17.50 -0.43 1.66
N SER A 157 -16.93 -1.62 1.84
CA SER A 157 -16.59 -2.13 3.18
C SER A 157 -15.34 -1.50 3.80
N ALA A 158 -14.54 -0.79 3.01
CA ALA A 158 -13.30 -0.11 3.41
C ALA A 158 -12.93 1.00 2.41
N GLY A 159 -12.00 1.87 2.80
CA GLY A 159 -11.38 2.87 1.93
C GLY A 159 -11.90 4.30 2.10
N VAL A 160 -12.68 4.58 3.14
CA VAL A 160 -13.08 5.95 3.52
C VAL A 160 -12.29 6.41 4.74
N TYR A 161 -12.14 5.55 5.75
CA TYR A 161 -11.48 5.88 7.01
C TYR A 161 -10.11 5.20 7.16
N TYR A 162 -9.84 4.13 6.41
CA TYR A 162 -8.61 3.35 6.53
C TYR A 162 -8.18 2.76 5.18
N SER A 163 -6.88 2.53 5.04
CA SER A 163 -6.23 1.80 3.96
C SER A 163 -4.96 1.16 4.51
N ASP A 164 -4.58 -0.02 4.01
CA ASP A 164 -3.31 -0.66 4.39
C ASP A 164 -2.08 0.13 3.88
N VAL A 165 -2.29 0.99 2.89
CA VAL A 165 -1.32 1.99 2.42
C VAL A 165 -1.69 3.34 2.97
N ASN A 166 -0.84 3.87 3.84
CA ASN A 166 -1.14 5.10 4.59
C ASN A 166 0.13 5.76 5.14
N LEU A 167 -0.07 6.98 5.63
CA LEU A 167 0.78 7.71 6.55
C LEU A 167 0.03 7.76 7.89
N PHE A 168 0.63 7.20 8.93
CA PHE A 168 0.10 7.20 10.29
C PHE A 168 0.81 8.21 11.17
N HIS A 169 0.02 9.02 11.89
CA HIS A 169 0.54 9.81 13.01
C HIS A 169 0.57 8.97 14.28
N VAL A 170 1.72 8.38 14.60
CA VAL A 170 1.85 7.32 15.61
C VAL A 170 1.24 7.69 16.96
N ASP A 171 1.51 8.89 17.47
CA ASP A 171 0.99 9.30 18.79
C ASP A 171 -0.54 9.37 18.84
N ARG A 172 -1.20 9.80 17.76
CA ARG A 172 -2.67 9.90 17.71
C ARG A 172 -3.30 8.51 17.69
N LEU A 173 -2.69 7.56 16.98
CA LEU A 173 -3.11 6.16 17.06
C LEU A 173 -2.93 5.62 18.49
N ARG A 174 -1.80 5.91 19.16
CA ARG A 174 -1.54 5.48 20.54
C ARG A 174 -2.53 6.08 21.54
N GLN A 175 -2.85 7.36 21.40
CA GLN A 175 -3.85 8.05 22.24
C GLN A 175 -5.24 7.42 22.15
N LYS A 176 -5.60 6.84 21.00
CA LYS A 176 -6.86 6.09 20.81
C LYS A 176 -6.72 4.59 21.10
N GLN A 177 -5.58 4.16 21.64
CA GLN A 177 -5.25 2.76 21.92
C GLN A 177 -5.48 1.85 20.70
N TRP A 178 -5.12 2.36 19.52
CA TRP A 178 -5.30 1.66 18.25
C TRP A 178 -4.69 0.26 18.27
N ARG A 179 -5.41 -0.70 17.69
CA ARG A 179 -4.90 -2.07 17.46
C ARG A 179 -5.25 -2.52 16.06
N PHE A 180 -4.29 -3.06 15.32
CA PHE A 180 -4.58 -3.66 14.03
C PHE A 180 -5.40 -4.94 14.22
N ASP A 181 -6.52 -5.00 13.52
CA ASP A 181 -7.40 -6.15 13.41
C ASP A 181 -7.07 -6.95 12.13
N HIS A 182 -7.61 -8.16 11.98
CA HIS A 182 -7.26 -9.15 10.96
C HIS A 182 -7.74 -8.83 9.53
N GLY A 183 -8.18 -7.61 9.26
CA GLY A 183 -8.70 -7.21 7.96
C GLY A 183 -9.04 -5.73 7.84
N GLU A 184 -8.89 -5.22 6.61
CA GLU A 184 -9.17 -3.84 6.24
C GLU A 184 -10.56 -3.37 6.66
N LYS A 185 -11.60 -4.21 6.53
CA LYS A 185 -12.97 -3.89 6.98
C LYS A 185 -13.06 -3.62 8.49
N HIS A 186 -12.33 -4.40 9.29
CA HIS A 186 -12.35 -4.25 10.75
C HIS A 186 -11.56 -3.01 11.17
N ASN A 187 -10.40 -2.78 10.53
CA ASN A 187 -9.63 -1.56 10.71
C ASN A 187 -10.40 -0.31 10.26
N GLU A 188 -11.10 -0.34 9.12
CA GLU A 188 -12.01 0.73 8.69
C GLU A 188 -13.07 1.02 9.77
N SER A 189 -13.72 -0.03 10.28
CA SER A 189 -14.77 0.11 11.30
C SER A 189 -14.23 0.68 12.62
N GLN A 190 -12.97 0.39 12.96
CA GLN A 190 -12.28 0.96 14.10
C GLN A 190 -11.90 2.42 13.84
N ALA A 191 -11.33 2.72 12.67
CA ALA A 191 -10.89 4.07 12.29
C ALA A 191 -12.07 5.04 12.27
N LYS A 192 -13.21 4.61 11.72
CA LYS A 192 -14.47 5.38 11.71
C LYS A 192 -14.94 5.81 13.10
N LYS A 193 -14.64 5.04 14.15
CA LYS A 193 -15.03 5.38 15.52
C LYS A 193 -14.14 6.46 16.14
N TYR A 194 -12.88 6.56 15.70
CA TYR A 194 -11.86 7.35 16.39
C TYR A 194 -11.38 8.56 15.61
N PHE A 195 -11.49 8.54 14.29
CA PHE A 195 -10.87 9.52 13.41
C PHE A 195 -11.87 10.03 12.36
N PRO A 196 -11.69 11.24 11.84
CA PRO A 196 -12.39 11.69 10.65
C PRO A 196 -12.02 10.81 9.43
N ALA A 197 -12.78 10.96 8.35
CA ALA A 197 -12.46 10.32 7.07
C ALA A 197 -11.00 10.63 6.67
N MET A 198 -10.32 9.59 6.18
CA MET A 198 -8.92 9.67 5.78
C MET A 198 -8.75 10.66 4.63
N GLY A 199 -7.75 11.52 4.75
CA GLY A 199 -7.32 12.38 3.65
C GLY A 199 -6.60 11.55 2.58
N PHE A 200 -6.74 11.92 1.32
CA PHE A 200 -5.92 11.45 0.21
C PHE A 200 -5.08 12.63 -0.25
N MET A 201 -3.75 12.47 -0.25
CA MET A 201 -2.84 13.57 -0.59
C MET A 201 -3.20 14.18 -1.94
N GLN A 202 -3.19 15.51 -2.01
CA GLN A 202 -3.32 16.19 -3.30
C GLN A 202 -2.19 15.77 -4.24
N ASN A 203 -0.96 15.72 -3.76
CA ASN A 203 0.21 15.39 -4.56
C ASN A 203 0.80 14.06 -4.09
N PRO A 204 0.24 12.91 -4.50
CA PRO A 204 0.73 11.60 -4.09
C PRO A 204 2.15 11.35 -4.60
N PHE A 205 2.85 10.41 -3.97
CA PHE A 205 4.25 10.10 -4.30
C PHE A 205 4.54 8.60 -4.41
N VAL A 206 3.57 7.73 -4.10
CA VAL A 206 3.70 6.27 -4.17
C VAL A 206 2.60 5.67 -5.03
N MET A 207 2.89 4.55 -5.70
CA MET A 207 1.91 3.80 -6.46
C MET A 207 2.19 2.29 -6.38
N TRP A 208 1.13 1.48 -6.45
CA TRP A 208 1.27 0.04 -6.64
C TRP A 208 1.79 -0.25 -8.03
N LEU A 209 2.68 -1.22 -8.17
CA LEU A 209 3.01 -1.76 -9.49
C LEU A 209 1.75 -2.42 -10.09
N PRO A 210 1.53 -2.29 -11.40
CA PRO A 210 0.42 -2.94 -12.08
C PRO A 210 0.70 -4.43 -12.32
N ASN A 211 -0.39 -5.18 -12.46
CA ASN A 211 -0.49 -6.58 -12.82
C ASN A 211 0.48 -7.46 -12.02
N VAL A 212 0.59 -7.21 -10.72
CA VAL A 212 1.51 -7.97 -9.87
C VAL A 212 0.99 -9.37 -9.60
N SER A 213 1.91 -10.33 -9.53
CA SER A 213 1.57 -11.69 -9.07
C SER A 213 1.14 -11.63 -7.61
N ALA A 214 0.18 -12.46 -7.20
CA ALA A 214 -0.39 -12.44 -5.87
C ALA A 214 -0.23 -13.78 -5.13
N TYR A 215 -0.27 -13.70 -3.81
CA TYR A 215 -0.32 -14.85 -2.91
C TYR A 215 -1.56 -14.72 -2.03
N ARG A 216 -2.13 -15.85 -1.60
CA ARG A 216 -3.27 -15.85 -0.67
C ARG A 216 -3.08 -16.92 0.39
N GLY A 217 -3.03 -16.50 1.66
CA GLY A 217 -2.67 -17.40 2.77
C GLY A 217 -1.34 -18.11 2.52
N LYS A 218 -0.31 -17.36 2.10
CA LYS A 218 1.02 -17.85 1.73
C LYS A 218 1.04 -18.93 0.62
N THR A 219 -0.06 -19.10 -0.11
CA THR A 219 -0.22 -20.15 -1.12
C THR A 219 -0.58 -19.54 -2.48
N LYS A 220 -0.13 -20.21 -3.55
CA LYS A 220 -0.53 -19.91 -4.93
C LYS A 220 -1.40 -21.05 -5.50
N THR A 221 -2.71 -20.84 -5.47
CA THR A 221 -3.73 -21.78 -5.96
C THR A 221 -3.70 -21.90 -7.48
N PHE A 222 -4.31 -22.94 -8.04
CA PHE A 222 -4.46 -23.08 -9.49
C PHE A 222 -5.34 -21.96 -10.06
N GLY A 223 -6.47 -21.65 -9.41
CA GLY A 223 -7.31 -20.53 -9.79
C GLY A 223 -6.58 -19.19 -9.80
N LEU A 224 -5.64 -18.97 -8.86
CA LEU A 224 -4.81 -17.77 -8.85
C LEU A 224 -3.76 -17.77 -9.97
N ARG A 225 -3.13 -18.92 -10.26
CA ARG A 225 -2.19 -19.06 -11.40
C ARG A 225 -2.86 -18.78 -12.74
N MET A 226 -4.05 -19.33 -12.96
CA MET A 226 -4.82 -19.05 -14.17
C MET A 226 -5.18 -17.56 -14.27
N ALA A 227 -5.58 -16.95 -13.15
CA ALA A 227 -5.90 -15.53 -13.13
C ALA A 227 -4.66 -14.67 -13.46
N GLU A 228 -3.50 -15.03 -12.93
CA GLU A 228 -2.23 -14.37 -13.23
C GLU A 228 -1.88 -14.46 -14.72
N GLN A 229 -2.00 -15.64 -15.32
CA GLN A 229 -1.76 -15.82 -16.76
C GLN A 229 -2.72 -14.97 -17.60
N LEU A 230 -4.01 -14.94 -17.28
CA LEU A 230 -5.01 -14.14 -17.98
C LEU A 230 -4.88 -12.63 -17.76
N CYS A 231 -4.16 -12.20 -16.72
CA CYS A 231 -3.87 -10.80 -16.46
C CYS A 231 -2.48 -10.39 -16.95
N GLU A 232 -1.73 -11.30 -17.56
CA GLU A 232 -0.31 -11.09 -17.86
C GLU A 232 0.43 -10.58 -16.63
N SER A 233 0.25 -11.28 -15.50
CA SER A 233 0.87 -10.84 -14.26
C SER A 233 2.40 -10.98 -14.32
N GLY A 234 3.10 -9.99 -13.80
CA GLY A 234 4.53 -9.87 -13.99
C GLY A 234 5.13 -8.70 -13.21
N PHE A 235 6.29 -8.22 -13.67
CA PHE A 235 7.03 -7.14 -13.04
C PHE A 235 7.08 -5.93 -13.99
N TYR A 236 6.26 -4.94 -13.69
CA TYR A 236 6.02 -3.77 -14.54
C TYR A 236 6.35 -2.49 -13.76
N PRO A 237 7.64 -2.15 -13.62
CA PRO A 237 8.05 -0.97 -12.85
C PRO A 237 7.54 0.31 -13.52
N ILE A 238 7.20 1.29 -12.69
CA ILE A 238 6.78 2.62 -13.12
C ILE A 238 8.05 3.45 -13.40
N GLN A 239 8.02 4.28 -14.43
CA GLN A 239 9.08 5.23 -14.71
C GLN A 239 9.08 6.33 -13.64
N ASP A 240 10.26 6.73 -13.17
CA ASP A 240 10.39 7.90 -12.31
C ASP A 240 9.84 9.14 -13.02
N MET A 241 9.02 9.92 -12.34
CA MET A 241 8.49 11.16 -12.86
C MET A 241 9.62 12.16 -13.07
N SER A 242 9.66 12.78 -14.26
CA SER A 242 10.57 13.90 -14.53
C SER A 242 10.15 15.15 -13.76
N SER A 243 11.05 16.14 -13.66
CA SER A 243 10.77 17.46 -13.08
C SER A 243 9.53 18.13 -13.68
N GLU A 244 9.33 17.97 -14.98
CA GLU A 244 8.21 18.56 -15.72
C GLU A 244 6.91 17.87 -15.31
N LYS A 245 6.87 16.54 -15.26
CA LYS A 245 5.68 15.78 -14.82
C LYS A 245 5.33 16.03 -13.35
N VAL A 246 6.33 16.20 -12.49
CA VAL A 246 6.09 16.58 -11.08
C VAL A 246 5.48 17.98 -11.00
N THR A 247 5.98 18.93 -11.81
CA THR A 247 5.43 20.28 -11.88
C THR A 247 3.99 20.26 -12.41
N GLU A 248 3.71 19.49 -13.45
CA GLU A 248 2.36 19.28 -14.00
C GLU A 248 1.41 18.72 -12.94
N LEU A 249 1.82 17.65 -12.23
CA LEU A 249 1.04 17.10 -11.13
C LEU A 249 0.73 18.15 -10.08
N LYS A 250 1.74 18.90 -9.61
CA LYS A 250 1.57 19.87 -8.52
C LYS A 250 0.79 21.12 -8.93
N SER A 251 0.83 21.52 -10.21
CA SER A 251 0.18 22.72 -10.74
C SER A 251 -1.24 22.50 -11.28
N ARG A 252 -1.68 21.24 -11.43
CA ARG A 252 -3.05 20.92 -11.88
C ARG A 252 -4.10 21.59 -10.97
N ASP A 253 -5.28 21.90 -11.51
CA ASP A 253 -6.43 22.25 -10.68
C ASP A 253 -6.91 21.01 -9.92
N PRO A 254 -6.77 20.97 -8.58
CA PRO A 254 -7.17 19.80 -7.81
C PRO A 254 -8.69 19.58 -7.81
N LYS A 255 -9.51 20.59 -8.10
CA LYS A 255 -10.97 20.45 -8.17
C LYS A 255 -11.43 19.82 -9.49
N ALA A 256 -10.71 20.08 -10.58
CA ALA A 256 -11.02 19.54 -11.90
C ALA A 256 -10.34 18.20 -12.16
N THR A 257 -9.10 18.02 -11.69
CA THR A 257 -8.25 16.89 -12.07
C THR A 257 -7.73 16.12 -10.84
N LEU A 258 -8.18 14.88 -10.73
CA LEU A 258 -7.69 13.94 -9.72
C LEU A 258 -6.32 13.37 -10.13
N ALA A 259 -5.46 13.08 -9.15
CA ALA A 259 -4.17 12.43 -9.36
C ALA A 259 -4.34 10.91 -9.59
N ILE A 260 -4.89 10.55 -10.75
CA ILE A 260 -5.06 9.17 -11.19
C ILE A 260 -3.75 8.70 -11.84
N ALA A 261 -3.21 7.58 -11.36
CA ALA A 261 -1.91 7.06 -11.76
C ALA A 261 -1.71 7.01 -13.28
N GLU A 262 -2.64 6.39 -14.00
CA GLU A 262 -2.54 6.22 -15.46
C GLU A 262 -2.64 7.54 -16.27
N ASP A 263 -2.97 8.68 -15.65
CA ASP A 263 -2.92 9.99 -16.30
C ASP A 263 -1.55 10.67 -16.14
N PHE A 264 -0.75 10.27 -15.16
CA PHE A 264 0.53 10.94 -14.80
C PHE A 264 1.76 10.03 -14.85
N LEU A 265 1.55 8.71 -14.81
CA LEU A 265 2.60 7.70 -14.66
C LEU A 265 2.67 6.80 -15.89
N GLU A 266 3.89 6.44 -16.26
CA GLU A 266 4.20 5.56 -17.38
C GLU A 266 4.96 4.33 -16.88
N LEU A 267 4.85 3.22 -17.59
CA LEU A 267 5.60 2.00 -17.27
C LEU A 267 6.91 2.00 -18.06
N VAL A 268 7.99 1.55 -17.43
CA VAL A 268 9.31 1.44 -18.09
C VAL A 268 9.23 0.46 -19.27
N ASN A 269 8.55 -0.67 -19.07
CA ASN A 269 8.38 -1.72 -20.07
C ASN A 269 6.92 -2.21 -20.02
N PRO A 270 5.97 -1.52 -20.68
CA PRO A 270 4.55 -1.85 -20.55
C PRO A 270 4.18 -3.21 -21.15
N GLY A 271 4.97 -3.72 -22.12
CA GLY A 271 4.62 -4.93 -22.85
C GLY A 271 3.24 -4.80 -23.49
N GLU A 272 2.36 -5.78 -23.25
CA GLU A 272 0.98 -5.81 -23.75
C GLU A 272 -0.05 -5.29 -22.72
N ILE A 273 0.38 -4.80 -21.56
CA ILE A 273 -0.54 -4.31 -20.53
C ILE A 273 -1.32 -3.09 -21.03
N LYS A 274 -2.64 -3.21 -20.93
CA LYS A 274 -3.59 -2.13 -21.26
C LYS A 274 -4.10 -1.42 -20.01
N ALA A 275 -4.35 -0.12 -20.14
CA ALA A 275 -5.10 0.63 -19.15
C ALA A 275 -6.61 0.30 -19.22
N PRO A 276 -7.36 0.38 -18.10
CA PRO A 276 -6.86 0.64 -16.75
C PRO A 276 -6.04 -0.54 -16.23
N TRP A 277 -5.01 -0.26 -15.46
CA TRP A 277 -4.16 -1.32 -14.91
C TRP A 277 -4.93 -2.17 -13.89
N PHE A 278 -4.53 -3.43 -13.76
CA PHE A 278 -5.07 -4.34 -12.75
C PHE A 278 -4.11 -4.42 -11.57
N PHE A 279 -4.63 -4.37 -10.35
CA PHE A 279 -3.79 -4.46 -9.14
C PHE A 279 -4.07 -5.74 -8.34
N TYR A 280 -5.00 -6.56 -8.81
CA TYR A 280 -5.31 -7.86 -8.22
C TYR A 280 -5.78 -8.85 -9.30
N PRO A 281 -5.11 -10.00 -9.48
CA PRO A 281 -5.45 -10.94 -10.57
C PRO A 281 -6.90 -11.46 -10.55
N LEU A 282 -7.49 -11.64 -9.36
CA LEU A 282 -8.88 -12.13 -9.21
C LEU A 282 -9.92 -11.00 -9.22
N GLU A 283 -9.53 -9.75 -9.50
CA GLU A 283 -10.47 -8.65 -9.68
C GLU A 283 -11.41 -8.95 -10.87
N LYS A 284 -12.71 -8.69 -10.70
CA LYS A 284 -13.78 -8.92 -11.70
C LYS A 284 -13.92 -10.37 -12.23
N ARG A 285 -13.10 -11.34 -11.79
CA ARG A 285 -13.14 -12.76 -12.22
C ARG A 285 -13.84 -13.65 -11.20
N LYS A 286 -15.18 -13.69 -11.24
CA LYS A 286 -16.00 -14.42 -10.26
C LYS A 286 -15.68 -15.93 -10.22
N ILE A 287 -15.60 -16.60 -11.36
CA ILE A 287 -15.39 -18.06 -11.43
C ILE A 287 -14.06 -18.47 -10.78
N LEU A 288 -12.95 -17.84 -11.20
CA LEU A 288 -11.61 -18.12 -10.64
C LEU A 288 -11.53 -17.81 -9.15
N ARG A 289 -12.26 -16.79 -8.67
CA ARG A 289 -12.37 -16.50 -7.24
C ARG A 289 -13.08 -17.59 -6.46
N HIS A 290 -14.07 -18.26 -7.04
CA HIS A 290 -14.73 -19.40 -6.40
C HIS A 290 -13.80 -20.61 -6.35
N LEU A 291 -13.10 -20.89 -7.46
CA LEU A 291 -12.11 -21.96 -7.54
C LEU A 291 -11.01 -21.79 -6.49
N ASP A 292 -10.40 -20.60 -6.41
CA ASP A 292 -9.40 -20.24 -5.41
C ASP A 292 -9.90 -20.46 -3.96
N ARG A 293 -11.16 -20.08 -3.67
CA ARG A 293 -11.76 -20.30 -2.34
C ARG A 293 -11.94 -21.79 -2.01
N ILE A 294 -12.33 -22.60 -2.99
CA ILE A 294 -12.51 -24.05 -2.81
C ILE A 294 -11.16 -24.70 -2.54
N GLU A 295 -10.13 -24.37 -3.33
CA GLU A 295 -8.78 -24.89 -3.15
C GLU A 295 -8.20 -24.55 -1.77
N ILE A 296 -8.36 -23.30 -1.32
CA ILE A 296 -7.89 -22.89 0.02
C ILE A 296 -8.61 -23.68 1.13
N LYS A 297 -9.92 -23.87 1.01
CA LYS A 297 -10.69 -24.66 1.99
C LYS A 297 -10.22 -26.12 2.01
N PHE A 298 -10.03 -26.73 0.85
CA PHE A 298 -9.58 -28.12 0.73
C PHE A 298 -8.18 -28.32 1.31
N LYS A 299 -7.24 -27.42 1.00
CA LYS A 299 -5.88 -27.44 1.58
C LYS A 299 -5.89 -27.29 3.10
N ARG A 300 -6.71 -26.39 3.64
CA ARG A 300 -6.86 -26.23 5.10
C ARG A 300 -7.39 -27.49 5.78
N LEU A 301 -8.33 -28.20 5.14
CA LEU A 301 -8.85 -29.46 5.66
C LEU A 301 -7.81 -30.58 5.63
N LEU A 302 -6.95 -30.60 4.60
CA LEU A 302 -5.87 -31.58 4.50
C LEU A 302 -4.71 -31.29 5.47
N SER A 303 -4.43 -30.02 5.78
CA SER A 303 -3.39 -29.63 6.75
C SER A 303 -3.82 -29.72 8.23
N LEU A 304 -5.07 -30.13 8.48
CA LEU A 304 -5.62 -30.37 9.82
C LEU A 304 -5.67 -31.87 10.17
N LYS A 305 -5.13 -32.73 9.30
CA LYS A 305 -4.84 -34.14 9.56
C LYS A 305 -3.34 -34.34 9.73
#